data_AF-A0A210Q9A3-F1
#
_entry.id   AF-A0A210Q9A3-F1
#
_cell.length_a   1.000
_cell.length_b   1.000
_cell.length_c   1.000
_cell.angle_alpha   90.00
_cell.angle_beta   90.00
_cell.angle_gamma   90.00
#
_symmetry.space_group_name_H-M   'P 1'
#
loop_
_entity.id
_entity.type
_entity.pdbx_description
1 polymer ?
#
loop_
_entity_poly.entity_id
_entity_poly.type
_entity_poly.pdbx_seq_one_letter_code
_entity_poly.pdbx_strand_id
1 'polypeptide(L)'
;MESLEALSYCYYYISYHLQDLQYRGENVPENRIFGQYQKDYTDDMKRHIVTELTKENPKFRLVLATVALGMGLNAPSISQIIHCRPPTTLERYMQEIGRAGRNCQPSKALLYNNNSDISKARKGMSDDMINYCKHESSCLREILVNILDFKMSYSTRLLLFFAVMVIRQHRTEQIHVVFKVN
;
A
#
# COMPACT_ATOMS: atom_id res chain seq x y z
N MET A 1 -20.11 -0.89 1.50
CA MET A 1 -19.28 -0.98 2.71
C MET A 1 -18.45 0.29 2.78
N GLU A 2 -18.66 1.07 3.83
CA GLU A 2 -17.85 2.27 4.06
C GLU A 2 -16.41 1.88 4.41
N SER A 3 -15.44 2.71 4.07
CA SER A 3 -14.01 2.39 4.28
C SER A 3 -13.67 2.10 5.74
N LEU A 4 -14.42 2.67 6.69
CA LEU A 4 -14.23 2.44 8.13
C LEU A 4 -14.73 1.06 8.57
N GLU A 5 -15.92 0.64 8.13
CA GLU A 5 -16.46 -0.69 8.43
C GLU A 5 -15.52 -1.79 7.96
N ALA A 6 -15.03 -1.64 6.73
CA ALA A 6 -14.11 -2.58 6.12
C ALA A 6 -12.78 -2.67 6.89
N LEU A 7 -12.26 -1.51 7.31
CA LEU A 7 -11.04 -1.44 8.10
C LEU A 7 -11.21 -2.11 9.47
N SER A 8 -12.34 -1.87 10.13
CA SER A 8 -12.70 -2.49 11.41
C SER A 8 -12.87 -4.00 11.29
N TYR A 9 -13.52 -4.48 10.22
CA TYR A 9 -13.64 -5.90 9.94
C TYR A 9 -12.28 -6.56 9.74
N CYS A 10 -11.39 -5.97 8.93
CA CYS A 10 -10.04 -6.47 8.74
C CYS A 10 -9.25 -6.49 10.06
N TYR A 11 -9.37 -5.43 10.86
CA TYR A 11 -8.70 -5.36 12.16
C TYR A 11 -9.16 -6.49 13.08
N TYR A 12 -10.48 -6.67 13.20
CA TYR A 12 -11.08 -7.74 14.00
C TYR A 12 -10.63 -9.12 13.50
N TYR A 13 -10.72 -9.36 12.20
CA TYR A 13 -10.31 -10.62 11.58
C TYR A 13 -8.84 -10.95 11.88
N ILE A 14 -7.94 -9.99 11.69
CA ILE A 14 -6.51 -10.17 11.97
C ILE A 14 -6.28 -10.41 13.47
N SER A 15 -6.91 -9.63 14.35
CA SER A 15 -6.78 -9.82 15.79
C SER A 15 -7.28 -11.20 16.23
N TYR A 16 -8.42 -11.63 15.70
CA TYR A 16 -9.02 -12.93 15.96
C TYR A 16 -8.16 -14.09 15.47
N HIS A 17 -7.50 -13.96 14.32
CA HIS A 17 -6.66 -15.05 13.80
C HIS A 17 -5.25 -15.06 14.36
N LEU A 18 -4.68 -13.91 14.72
CA LEU A 18 -3.34 -13.84 15.30
C LEU A 18 -3.32 -14.22 16.77
N GLN A 19 -4.38 -13.94 17.55
CA GLN A 19 -4.41 -14.22 18.99
C GLN A 19 -3.12 -13.71 19.67
N ASP A 20 -2.39 -14.53 20.43
CA ASP A 20 -1.15 -14.12 21.09
C ASP A 20 -0.01 -13.76 20.12
N LEU A 21 -0.05 -14.26 18.87
CA LEU A 21 0.94 -13.94 17.84
C LEU A 21 0.88 -12.47 17.38
N GLN A 22 -0.15 -11.72 17.80
CA GLN A 22 -0.25 -10.31 17.51
C GLN A 22 0.68 -9.44 18.37
N TYR A 23 1.42 -10.03 19.32
CA TYR A 23 2.36 -9.32 20.20
C TYR A 23 3.79 -9.85 20.04
N ARG A 24 4.77 -8.95 20.19
CA ARG A 24 6.17 -9.31 20.40
C ARG A 24 6.44 -9.41 21.89
N GLY A 25 6.60 -10.61 22.43
CA GLY A 25 6.83 -10.83 23.87
C GLY A 25 5.53 -10.79 24.65
N GLU A 26 5.47 -9.97 25.70
CA GLU A 26 4.29 -9.88 26.58
C GLU A 26 3.04 -9.39 25.84
N ASN A 27 1.87 -9.92 26.23
CA ASN A 27 0.56 -9.57 25.68
C ASN A 27 0.06 -8.23 26.27
N VAL A 28 0.74 -7.15 25.88
CA VAL A 28 0.38 -5.76 26.21
C VAL A 28 0.22 -4.93 24.94
N PRO A 29 -0.68 -3.93 24.90
CA PRO A 29 -0.94 -3.11 23.70
C PRO A 29 0.33 -2.54 23.04
N GLU A 30 1.31 -2.16 23.85
CA GLU A 30 2.60 -1.60 23.46
C GLU A 30 3.47 -2.59 22.68
N ASN A 31 3.19 -3.89 22.76
CA ASN A 31 3.91 -4.95 22.05
C ASN A 31 3.21 -5.40 20.77
N ARG A 32 2.04 -4.83 20.44
CA ARG A 32 1.25 -5.23 19.27
C ARG A 32 2.00 -4.99 17.96
N ILE A 33 2.03 -5.98 17.07
CA ILE A 33 2.76 -5.95 15.78
C ILE A 33 1.96 -5.42 14.61
N PHE A 34 0.71 -5.03 14.81
CA PHE A 34 -0.10 -4.42 13.78
C PHE A 34 -0.93 -3.25 14.31
N GLY A 35 -1.29 -2.33 13.42
CA GLY A 35 -2.03 -1.12 13.74
C GLY A 35 -3.07 -0.78 12.68
N GLN A 36 -3.85 0.27 12.97
CA GLN A 36 -4.88 0.78 12.09
C GLN A 36 -4.77 2.30 12.00
N TYR A 37 -4.96 2.86 10.81
CA TYR A 37 -4.94 4.29 10.56
C TYR A 37 -6.15 4.75 9.74
N GLN A 38 -6.86 5.73 10.27
CA GLN A 38 -7.99 6.37 9.60
C GLN A 38 -8.02 7.86 9.94
N LYS A 39 -8.58 8.68 9.04
CA LYS A 39 -8.52 10.15 9.11
C LYS A 39 -9.18 10.75 10.37
N ASP A 40 -10.25 10.12 10.84
CA ASP A 40 -11.12 10.59 11.92
C ASP A 40 -10.63 10.09 13.29
N TYR A 41 -9.48 9.39 13.35
CA TYR A 41 -8.84 9.03 14.61
C TYR A 41 -8.27 10.25 15.31
N THR A 42 -8.15 10.17 16.64
CA THR A 42 -7.57 11.24 17.45
C THR A 42 -6.13 11.54 17.03
N ASP A 43 -5.67 12.76 17.27
CA ASP A 43 -4.32 13.15 16.90
C ASP A 43 -3.25 12.32 17.63
N ASP A 44 -3.50 11.91 18.87
CA ASP A 44 -2.61 11.01 19.61
C ASP A 44 -2.49 9.64 18.94
N MET A 45 -3.62 9.05 18.51
CA MET A 45 -3.62 7.78 17.80
C MET A 45 -2.89 7.88 16.45
N LYS A 46 -3.16 8.94 15.68
CA LYS A 46 -2.49 9.18 14.39
C LYS A 46 -0.99 9.38 14.59
N ARG A 47 -0.58 10.18 15.58
CA ARG A 47 0.83 10.41 15.94
C ARG A 47 1.52 9.11 16.31
N HIS A 48 0.91 8.27 17.15
CA HIS A 48 1.48 6.97 17.53
C HIS A 48 1.82 6.10 16.31
N ILE A 49 0.87 5.95 15.38
CA ILE A 49 1.08 5.14 14.16
C ILE A 49 2.15 5.74 13.27
N VAL A 50 2.11 7.06 13.04
CA VAL A 50 3.08 7.76 12.18
C VAL A 50 4.49 7.67 12.77
N THR A 51 4.67 7.99 14.05
CA THR A 51 5.96 7.93 14.72
C THR A 51 6.55 6.53 14.65
N GLU A 52 5.74 5.49 14.89
CA GLU A 52 6.21 4.10 14.81
C GLU A 52 6.66 3.72 13.39
N LEU A 53 5.90 4.09 12.36
CA LEU A 53 6.22 3.80 10.96
C LEU A 53 7.46 4.55 10.45
N THR A 54 7.80 5.70 11.03
CA THR A 54 8.98 6.48 10.64
C THR A 54 10.29 5.98 11.26
N LYS A 55 10.23 5.02 12.20
CA LYS A 55 11.45 4.43 12.80
C LYS A 55 12.19 3.58 11.77
N GLU A 56 13.51 3.49 11.95
CA GLU A 56 14.38 2.63 11.14
C GLU A 56 13.97 1.15 11.23
N ASN A 57 13.57 0.71 12.43
CA ASN A 57 13.12 -0.66 12.69
C ASN A 57 11.72 -0.63 13.34
N PRO A 58 10.65 -0.50 12.54
CA PRO A 58 9.29 -0.42 13.07
C PRO A 58 8.89 -1.71 13.79
N LYS A 59 8.16 -1.60 14.88
CA LYS A 59 7.48 -2.73 15.51
C LYS A 59 6.31 -3.22 14.63
N PHE A 60 5.60 -2.30 13.97
CA PHE A 60 4.46 -2.66 13.13
C PHE A 60 4.91 -3.41 11.88
N ARG A 61 4.49 -4.67 11.79
CA ARG A 61 4.61 -5.51 10.59
C ARG A 61 3.45 -5.30 9.61
N LEU A 62 2.31 -4.84 10.12
CA LEU A 62 1.11 -4.59 9.32
C LEU A 62 0.40 -3.31 9.79
N VAL A 63 0.05 -2.44 8.86
CA VAL A 63 -0.83 -1.30 9.15
C VAL A 63 -2.00 -1.33 8.18
N LEU A 64 -3.20 -1.43 8.75
CA LEU A 64 -4.46 -1.28 8.03
C LEU A 64 -4.72 0.21 7.86
N ALA A 65 -4.84 0.70 6.64
CA ALA A 65 -5.00 2.11 6.38
C ALA A 65 -6.04 2.43 5.31
N THR A 66 -6.61 3.62 5.40
CA THR A 66 -7.29 4.27 4.27
C THR A 66 -6.30 5.14 3.48
N VAL A 67 -6.77 5.77 2.41
CA VAL A 67 -6.01 6.75 1.60
C VAL A 67 -5.37 7.86 2.48
N ALA A 68 -5.96 8.15 3.64
CA ALA A 68 -5.51 9.18 4.57
C ALA A 68 -4.07 9.00 5.10
N LEU A 69 -3.51 7.78 5.11
CA LEU A 69 -2.12 7.50 5.52
C LEU A 69 -1.12 7.91 4.41
N GLY A 70 -1.23 9.15 3.93
CA GLY A 70 -0.64 9.58 2.66
C GLY A 70 0.17 10.87 2.74
N MET A 71 -0.40 11.97 3.22
CA MET A 71 0.28 13.25 3.12
C MET A 71 1.41 13.36 4.15
N GLY A 72 2.66 13.56 3.69
CA GLY A 72 3.81 13.86 4.54
C GLY A 72 4.49 12.68 5.25
N LEU A 73 3.95 11.45 5.19
CA LEU A 73 4.61 10.29 5.81
C LEU A 73 5.84 9.84 5.00
N ASN A 74 7.00 9.80 5.66
CA ASN A 74 8.20 9.17 5.14
C ASN A 74 8.58 7.92 5.96
N ALA A 75 8.06 6.76 5.57
CA ALA A 75 8.33 5.48 6.20
C ALA A 75 9.17 4.61 5.25
N PRO A 76 10.52 4.70 5.28
CA PRO A 76 11.38 4.09 4.28
C PRO A 76 11.40 2.56 4.31
N SER A 77 11.01 1.97 5.43
CA SER A 77 10.97 0.52 5.70
C SER A 77 9.75 -0.21 5.11
N ILE A 78 8.80 0.51 4.50
CA ILE A 78 7.65 -0.13 3.85
C ILE A 78 8.12 -0.98 2.67
N SER A 79 7.97 -2.30 2.77
CA SER A 79 8.37 -3.25 1.74
C SER A 79 7.19 -3.75 0.91
N GLN A 80 5.96 -3.59 1.39
CA GLN A 80 4.78 -4.04 0.65
C GLN A 80 3.56 -3.14 0.83
N ILE A 81 2.83 -2.93 -0.26
CA ILE A 81 1.53 -2.27 -0.26
C ILE A 81 0.51 -3.20 -0.90
N ILE A 82 -0.62 -3.40 -0.22
CA ILE A 82 -1.72 -4.25 -0.68
C ILE A 82 -2.97 -3.41 -0.79
N HIS A 83 -3.57 -3.37 -1.98
CA HIS A 83 -4.87 -2.77 -2.22
C HIS A 83 -5.93 -3.86 -2.29
N CYS A 84 -6.93 -3.82 -1.41
CA CYS A 84 -8.09 -4.71 -1.51
C CYS A 84 -9.02 -4.38 -2.65
N ARG A 85 -8.96 -3.12 -3.08
CA ARG A 85 -9.80 -2.58 -4.11
C ARG A 85 -9.01 -1.54 -4.91
N PRO A 86 -9.16 -1.50 -6.23
CA PRO A 86 -8.57 -0.46 -7.07
C PRO A 86 -8.88 0.93 -6.54
N PRO A 87 -7.88 1.82 -6.45
CA PRO A 87 -8.12 3.25 -6.47
C PRO A 87 -8.96 3.63 -7.69
N THR A 88 -9.61 4.79 -7.68
CA THR A 88 -10.47 5.21 -8.79
C THR A 88 -9.67 5.65 -10.02
N THR A 89 -8.40 6.02 -9.85
CA THR A 89 -7.54 6.50 -10.92
C THR A 89 -6.18 5.85 -10.82
N LEU A 90 -5.53 5.62 -11.95
CA LEU A 90 -4.18 5.05 -11.98
C LEU A 90 -3.14 5.97 -11.32
N GLU A 91 -3.26 7.29 -11.46
CA GLU A 91 -2.37 8.26 -10.80
C GLU A 91 -2.38 8.08 -9.27
N ARG A 92 -3.56 8.01 -8.65
CA ARG A 92 -3.68 7.69 -7.22
C ARG A 92 -3.00 6.37 -6.89
N TYR A 93 -3.26 5.33 -7.67
CA TYR A 93 -2.61 4.04 -7.45
C TYR A 93 -1.07 4.16 -7.46
N MET A 94 -0.50 4.85 -8.45
CA MET A 94 0.93 5.10 -8.55
C MET A 94 1.50 5.87 -7.36
N GLN A 95 0.84 6.97 -6.94
CA GLN A 95 1.26 7.74 -5.77
C GLN A 95 1.21 6.92 -4.48
N GLU A 96 0.23 6.01 -4.37
CA GLU A 96 0.07 5.14 -3.21
C GLU A 96 1.14 4.07 -3.16
N ILE A 97 1.37 3.34 -4.25
CA ILE A 97 2.37 2.27 -4.29
C ILE A 97 3.80 2.80 -4.22
N GLY A 98 4.05 4.03 -4.68
CA GLY A 98 5.37 4.71 -4.61
C GLY A 98 5.87 5.05 -3.19
N ARG A 99 5.15 4.59 -2.15
CA ARG A 99 5.58 4.68 -0.75
C ARG A 99 6.44 3.49 -0.33
N ALA A 100 6.33 2.37 -1.02
CA ALA A 100 7.15 1.21 -0.75
C ALA A 100 8.54 1.36 -1.38
N GLY A 101 9.55 0.70 -0.81
CA GLY A 101 10.89 0.60 -1.40
C GLY A 101 11.71 1.89 -1.40
N ARG A 102 11.38 2.86 -0.53
CA ARG A 102 12.14 4.12 -0.41
C ARG A 102 13.54 3.95 0.19
N ASN A 103 13.82 2.82 0.81
CA ASN A 103 15.15 2.39 1.24
C ASN A 103 15.95 1.67 0.12
N CYS A 104 15.50 1.73 -1.14
CA CYS A 104 16.08 1.06 -2.29
C CYS A 104 16.11 -0.48 -2.19
N GLN A 105 15.39 -1.07 -1.24
CA GLN A 105 15.23 -2.52 -1.14
C GLN A 105 14.08 -3.00 -2.02
N PRO A 106 14.10 -4.28 -2.46
CA PRO A 106 13.00 -4.85 -3.21
C PRO A 106 11.66 -4.69 -2.47
N SER A 107 10.65 -4.23 -3.19
CA SER A 107 9.33 -3.99 -2.64
C SER A 107 8.23 -4.54 -3.54
N LYS A 108 7.01 -4.69 -3.02
CA LYS A 108 5.88 -5.25 -3.75
C LYS A 108 4.65 -4.34 -3.65
N ALA A 109 3.95 -4.23 -4.77
CA ALA A 109 2.60 -3.69 -4.84
C ALA A 109 1.66 -4.81 -5.29
N LEU A 110 0.64 -5.10 -4.49
CA LEU A 110 -0.39 -6.08 -4.80
C LEU A 110 -1.73 -5.37 -4.92
N LEU A 111 -2.45 -5.62 -6.02
CA LEU A 111 -3.76 -5.05 -6.27
C LEU A 111 -4.77 -6.16 -6.50
N TYR A 112 -5.70 -6.32 -5.54
CA TYR A 112 -6.89 -7.12 -5.71
C TYR A 112 -7.97 -6.31 -6.40
N ASN A 113 -8.70 -6.95 -7.31
CA ASN A 113 -9.84 -6.36 -7.99
C ASN A 113 -10.84 -7.46 -8.36
N ASN A 114 -12.09 -7.05 -8.56
CA ASN A 114 -13.12 -7.86 -9.18
C ASN A 114 -13.91 -7.01 -10.19
N ASN A 115 -14.78 -7.65 -10.98
CA ASN A 115 -15.57 -6.97 -12.01
C ASN A 115 -16.46 -5.84 -11.47
N SER A 116 -16.96 -5.96 -10.23
CA SER A 116 -17.78 -4.91 -9.61
C SER A 116 -16.93 -3.71 -9.19
N ASP A 117 -15.70 -3.94 -8.75
CA ASP A 117 -14.77 -2.90 -8.29
C ASP A 117 -14.27 -2.00 -9.41
N ILE A 118 -14.17 -2.54 -10.63
CA ILE A 118 -13.73 -1.86 -11.86
C ILE A 118 -14.90 -1.47 -12.77
N SER A 119 -16.12 -1.48 -12.24
CA SER A 119 -17.30 -1.06 -12.98
C SER A 119 -17.25 0.44 -13.29
N LYS A 120 -17.62 0.81 -14.53
CA LYS A 120 -17.82 2.22 -14.92
C LYS A 120 -18.90 2.93 -14.10
N ALA A 121 -19.82 2.16 -13.49
CA ALA A 121 -20.83 2.71 -12.58
C ALA A 121 -20.22 3.23 -11.26
N ARG A 122 -18.98 2.83 -10.92
CA ARG A 122 -18.29 3.34 -9.74
C ARG A 122 -17.84 4.78 -10.00
N LYS A 123 -18.37 5.70 -9.21
CA LYS A 123 -18.09 7.14 -9.31
C LYS A 123 -16.59 7.43 -9.33
N GLY A 124 -16.14 8.12 -10.37
CA GLY A 124 -14.77 8.59 -10.54
C GLY A 124 -13.77 7.54 -11.03
N MET A 125 -14.22 6.32 -11.37
CA MET A 125 -13.35 5.30 -11.96
C MET A 125 -12.87 5.73 -13.35
N SER A 126 -11.56 5.79 -13.57
CA SER A 126 -10.97 6.15 -14.86
C SER A 126 -10.83 4.95 -15.79
N ASP A 127 -10.94 5.19 -17.10
CA ASP A 127 -10.74 4.16 -18.11
C ASP A 127 -9.32 3.55 -18.02
N ASP A 128 -8.30 4.36 -17.73
CA ASP A 128 -6.93 3.89 -17.51
C ASP A 128 -6.81 2.86 -16.39
N MET A 129 -7.52 3.08 -15.28
CA MET A 129 -7.49 2.15 -14.16
C MET A 129 -8.22 0.84 -14.49
N ILE A 130 -9.33 0.94 -15.24
CA ILE A 130 -10.07 -0.22 -15.74
C ILE A 130 -9.17 -1.05 -16.67
N ASN A 131 -8.50 -0.41 -17.62
CA ASN A 131 -7.59 -1.06 -18.56
C ASN A 131 -6.39 -1.68 -17.83
N TYR A 132 -5.83 -0.97 -16.84
CA TYR A 132 -4.78 -1.50 -15.97
C TYR A 132 -5.23 -2.77 -15.23
N CYS A 133 -6.46 -2.82 -14.73
CA CYS A 133 -6.96 -4.01 -14.03
C CYS A 133 -7.29 -5.18 -14.96
N LYS A 134 -7.67 -4.90 -16.21
CA LYS A 134 -8.07 -5.89 -17.21
C LYS A 134 -6.95 -6.39 -18.12
N HIS A 135 -5.72 -5.92 -17.92
CA HIS A 135 -4.59 -6.38 -18.72
C HIS A 135 -4.42 -7.91 -18.63
N GLU A 136 -4.17 -8.56 -19.77
CA GLU A 136 -4.06 -10.03 -19.81
C GLU A 136 -2.59 -10.50 -19.90
N SER A 137 -1.75 -9.77 -20.62
CA SER A 137 -0.40 -10.25 -20.99
C SER A 137 0.69 -9.17 -21.07
N SER A 138 0.33 -7.90 -20.88
CA SER A 138 1.29 -6.79 -20.97
C SER A 138 2.10 -6.64 -19.68
N CYS A 139 3.33 -6.15 -19.83
CA CYS A 139 4.12 -5.74 -18.67
C CYS A 139 3.42 -4.56 -17.98
N LEU A 140 3.09 -4.69 -16.69
CA LEU A 140 2.45 -3.62 -15.91
C LEU A 140 3.22 -2.30 -15.97
N ARG A 141 4.56 -2.34 -16.01
CA ARG A 141 5.39 -1.13 -16.12
C ARG A 141 5.18 -0.40 -17.44
N GLU A 142 5.00 -1.14 -18.53
CA GLU A 142 4.77 -0.57 -19.85
C GLU A 142 3.45 0.21 -19.87
N ILE A 143 2.40 -0.35 -19.27
CA ILE A 143 1.12 0.33 -19.10
C ILE A 143 1.30 1.64 -18.31
N LEU A 144 2.01 1.59 -17.18
CA LEU A 144 2.26 2.78 -16.35
C LEU A 144 3.05 3.87 -17.10
N VAL A 145 4.07 3.48 -17.87
CA VAL A 145 4.92 4.43 -18.61
C VAL A 145 4.14 5.11 -19.73
N ASN A 146 3.30 4.37 -20.46
CA ASN A 146 2.52 4.90 -21.57
C ASN A 146 1.52 5.98 -21.13
N ILE A 147 0.97 5.84 -19.92
CA ILE A 147 -0.06 6.75 -19.39
C ILE A 147 0.54 8.08 -18.90
N LEU A 148 1.81 8.12 -18.52
CA LEU A 148 2.49 9.35 -18.11
C LEU A 148 2.86 10.26 -19.30
N ASP A 149 2.46 9.91 -20.53
CA ASP A 149 2.69 10.65 -21.78
C ASP A 149 4.16 11.11 -21.96
N PHE A 150 5.08 10.30 -21.43
CA PHE A 150 6.51 10.57 -21.47
C PHE A 150 7.05 10.30 -22.89
N LYS A 151 7.03 11.32 -23.77
CA LYS A 151 7.89 11.34 -24.98
C LYS A 151 9.36 11.45 -24.53
N MET A 152 10.01 10.32 -24.26
CA MET A 152 11.36 10.32 -23.67
C MET A 152 12.45 9.79 -24.58
N SER A 153 13.55 10.56 -24.64
CA SER A 153 14.86 10.16 -25.17
C SER A 153 15.47 9.00 -24.36
N TYR A 154 16.28 8.16 -25.03
CA TYR A 154 16.91 6.96 -24.46
C TYR A 154 17.68 7.22 -23.14
N SER A 155 18.28 8.39 -22.96
CA SER A 155 19.13 8.73 -21.80
C SER A 155 18.36 8.82 -20.48
N THR A 156 17.07 9.17 -20.53
CA THR A 156 16.23 9.30 -19.32
C THR A 156 15.41 8.04 -19.03
N ARG A 157 15.41 7.07 -19.96
CA ARG A 157 14.82 5.74 -19.71
C ARG A 157 15.45 5.10 -18.47
N LEU A 158 16.76 5.24 -18.24
CA LEU A 158 17.42 4.62 -17.07
C LEU A 158 16.99 5.22 -15.73
N LEU A 159 16.84 6.55 -15.61
CA LEU A 159 16.51 7.19 -14.35
C LEU A 159 15.09 6.86 -13.87
N LEU A 160 14.11 6.76 -14.78
CA LEU A 160 12.77 6.28 -14.42
C LEU A 160 12.70 4.75 -14.26
N PHE A 161 13.53 3.98 -14.98
CA PHE A 161 13.64 2.53 -14.78
C PHE A 161 14.15 2.16 -13.38
N PHE A 162 15.02 2.98 -12.77
CA PHE A 162 15.44 2.79 -11.38
C PHE A 162 14.38 3.21 -10.36
N ALA A 163 13.53 4.20 -10.69
CA ALA A 163 12.39 4.59 -9.85
C ALA A 163 11.23 3.58 -9.90
N VAL A 164 11.12 2.80 -10.99
CA VAL A 164 10.07 1.80 -11.22
C VAL A 164 10.66 0.37 -11.17
N MET A 165 10.85 -0.12 -9.94
CA MET A 165 11.01 -1.52 -9.53
C MET A 165 12.34 -2.24 -9.82
N VAL A 166 13.13 -2.44 -8.76
CA VAL A 166 13.76 -3.74 -8.48
C VAL A 166 12.71 -4.64 -7.81
N ILE A 167 12.12 -5.58 -8.56
CA ILE A 167 11.46 -6.76 -7.98
C ILE A 167 12.24 -7.98 -8.46
N ARG A 168 12.98 -8.60 -7.54
CA ARG A 168 13.40 -10.00 -7.62
C ARG A 168 13.34 -10.62 -6.23
N GLN A 169 12.79 -11.83 -6.17
CA GLN A 169 12.74 -12.68 -4.98
C GLN A 169 14.16 -13.04 -4.53
N HIS A 170 14.47 -12.81 -3.25
CA HIS A 170 14.92 -13.83 -2.30
C HIS A 170 14.97 -13.25 -0.88
N ARG A 171 14.75 -14.14 0.11
CA ARG A 171 14.81 -13.99 1.59
C ARG A 171 15.22 -12.60 2.13
N THR A 172 14.43 -12.05 3.07
CA THR A 172 14.76 -12.01 4.51
C THR A 172 13.66 -11.31 5.32
N GLU A 173 13.78 -11.46 6.63
CA GLU A 173 12.86 -11.16 7.72
C GLU A 173 12.50 -9.67 7.84
N GLN A 174 11.28 -9.41 8.31
CA GLN A 174 10.59 -8.10 8.44
C GLN A 174 9.86 -7.61 7.18
N ILE A 175 8.63 -8.10 7.02
CA ILE A 175 7.66 -7.57 6.06
C ILE A 175 6.88 -6.45 6.76
N HIS A 176 6.96 -5.24 6.23
CA HIS A 176 6.15 -4.09 6.65
C HIS A 176 5.11 -3.84 5.56
N VAL A 177 3.86 -4.22 5.86
CA VAL A 177 2.75 -4.17 4.92
C VAL A 177 1.85 -2.99 5.26
N VAL A 178 1.57 -2.13 4.28
CA VAL A 178 0.42 -1.22 4.35
C VAL A 178 -0.72 -1.83 3.56
N PHE A 179 -1.81 -2.11 4.25
CA PHE A 179 -3.01 -2.70 3.69
C PHE A 179 -4.05 -1.60 3.48
N LYS A 180 -4.30 -1.24 2.22
CA LYS A 180 -5.21 -0.19 1.84
C LYS A 180 -6.60 -0.71 1.53
N VAL A 181 -7.54 -0.18 2.29
CA VAL A 181 -8.97 -0.36 2.06
C VAL A 181 -9.50 0.92 1.43
N ASN A 182 -9.81 0.84 0.14
CA ASN A 182 -10.37 1.94 -0.64
C ASN A 182 -11.87 1.89 -0.62
#